data_AF-A0ABC8TIH8-F1
#
_entry.id   AF-A0ABC8TIH8-F1
#
_cell.length_a   1.000
_cell.length_b   1.000
_cell.length_c   1.000
_cell.angle_alpha   90.00
_cell.angle_beta   90.00
_cell.angle_gamma   90.00
#
_symmetry.space_group_name_H-M   'P 1'
#
loop_
_entity.id
_entity.type
_entity.pdbx_description
1 polymer ?
#
loop_
_entity_poly.entity_id
_entity_poly.type
_entity_poly.pdbx_seq_one_letter_code
_entity_poly.pdbx_strand_id
1 'polypeptide(L)'
;MYAKRAFGHWHVGEVMDEGEFCEAREDLAALEKNYKEELQIGFSQYDHPVVLSVEAQAKYVGHMKGAWSKNLFLKDKKHRFYIVSALADTKVDLKVLSQRLGLGKGGLRMAPEEALAEILQVPLGCVTPFALVNESARHVSLLLDQGFNTKECCFFHPLSNDMSISLNAHDLDKFLKSIGKDPAYVDLESNPSVGKDQPPDLVALVPSGTTVLPEPAEITASCKAWTKAMSS
;
A
#
# COMPACT_ATOMS: atom_id res chain seq x y z
N MET A 1 -7.21 -8.86 12.75
CA MET A 1 -7.18 -8.20 14.09
C MET A 1 -5.82 -7.57 14.41
N TYR A 2 -4.76 -7.93 13.68
CA TYR A 2 -3.35 -7.63 14.00
C TYR A 2 -2.87 -6.21 13.63
N ALA A 3 -3.24 -5.66 12.47
CA ALA A 3 -2.82 -4.32 12.06
C ALA A 3 -3.49 -3.16 12.84
N LYS A 4 -4.55 -3.44 13.63
CA LYS A 4 -5.17 -2.44 14.52
C LYS A 4 -4.35 -2.13 15.78
N ARG A 5 -3.56 -3.08 16.29
CA ARG A 5 -2.80 -2.91 17.55
C ARG A 5 -1.43 -2.27 17.31
N ALA A 6 -0.66 -2.77 16.34
CA ALA A 6 0.63 -2.19 15.97
C ALA A 6 0.52 -0.71 15.53
N PHE A 7 -0.57 -0.37 14.82
CA PHE A 7 -0.83 1.01 14.38
C PHE A 7 -1.28 1.93 15.54
N GLY A 8 -2.04 1.40 16.51
CA GLY A 8 -2.51 2.16 17.67
C GLY A 8 -1.38 2.72 18.53
N HIS A 9 -0.31 1.94 18.75
CA HIS A 9 0.84 2.38 19.54
C HIS A 9 1.69 3.45 18.83
N TRP A 10 1.89 3.33 17.51
CA TRP A 10 2.59 4.37 16.72
C TRP A 10 1.85 5.71 16.71
N HIS A 11 0.52 5.70 16.63
CA HIS A 11 -0.29 6.92 16.54
C HIS A 11 -0.39 7.70 17.86
N VAL A 12 -0.26 7.03 19.02
CA VAL A 12 -0.36 7.66 20.35
C VAL A 12 1.01 8.16 20.84
N GLY A 13 2.11 7.81 20.17
CA GLY A 13 3.46 8.19 20.59
C GLY A 13 3.94 7.46 21.85
N GLU A 14 3.27 6.35 22.20
CA GLU A 14 3.74 5.46 23.25
C GLU A 14 4.82 4.53 22.67
N VAL A 15 5.96 4.48 23.37
CA VAL A 15 7.06 3.57 23.05
C VAL A 15 6.53 2.15 23.11
N MET A 16 6.59 1.42 21.99
CA MET A 16 6.22 0.00 21.95
C MET A 16 7.09 -0.79 22.93
N ASP A 17 6.46 -1.62 23.76
CA ASP A 17 7.17 -2.52 24.65
C ASP A 17 7.80 -3.66 23.83
N GLU A 18 9.01 -4.12 24.19
CA GLU A 18 9.80 -5.09 23.39
C GLU A 18 9.03 -6.41 23.12
N GLY A 19 8.05 -6.76 23.96
CA GLY A 19 7.22 -7.95 23.81
C GLY A 19 6.18 -7.87 22.67
N GLU A 20 5.65 -6.68 22.37
CA GLU A 20 4.60 -6.52 21.34
C GLU A 20 5.21 -6.43 19.92
N PHE A 21 6.48 -6.03 19.83
CA PHE A 21 7.28 -6.09 18.60
C PHE A 21 7.60 -7.53 18.19
N CYS A 22 7.81 -8.43 19.17
CA CYS A 22 8.01 -9.86 18.94
C CYS A 22 6.76 -10.53 18.38
N GLU A 23 5.56 -10.19 18.86
CA GLU A 23 4.29 -10.76 18.40
C GLU A 23 4.00 -10.40 16.93
N ALA A 24 4.20 -9.13 16.53
CA ALA A 24 4.05 -8.71 15.13
C ALA A 24 5.07 -9.35 14.18
N ARG A 25 6.29 -9.66 14.66
CA ARG A 25 7.32 -10.37 13.90
C ARG A 25 7.06 -11.87 13.80
N GLU A 26 6.55 -12.49 14.87
CA GLU A 26 6.10 -13.89 14.86
C GLU A 26 4.90 -14.07 13.93
N ASP A 27 3.99 -13.09 13.87
CA ASP A 27 2.85 -13.08 12.96
C ASP A 27 3.26 -12.85 11.50
N LEU A 28 4.26 -11.99 11.24
CA LEU A 28 4.85 -11.83 9.91
C LEU A 28 5.54 -13.14 9.48
N ALA A 29 6.23 -13.83 10.39
CA ALA A 29 6.81 -15.14 10.14
C ALA A 29 5.75 -16.24 9.91
N ALA A 30 4.60 -16.18 10.58
CA ALA A 30 3.47 -17.08 10.33
C ALA A 30 2.81 -16.79 8.96
N LEU A 31 2.72 -15.52 8.60
CA LEU A 31 2.30 -15.06 7.29
C LEU A 31 3.27 -15.54 6.19
N GLU A 32 4.58 -15.38 6.41
CA GLU A 32 5.65 -15.89 5.53
C GLU A 32 5.57 -17.41 5.37
N LYS A 33 5.32 -18.14 6.47
CA LYS A 33 5.17 -19.60 6.45
C LYS A 33 3.97 -20.03 5.61
N ASN A 34 2.80 -19.43 5.83
CA ASN A 34 1.60 -19.75 5.03
C ASN A 34 1.78 -19.37 3.55
N TYR A 35 2.38 -18.22 3.25
CA TYR A 35 2.60 -17.79 1.86
C TYR A 35 3.65 -18.62 1.12
N LYS A 36 4.73 -19.06 1.80
CA LYS A 36 5.76 -19.92 1.19
C LYS A 36 5.31 -21.38 1.07
N GLU A 37 4.68 -21.94 2.10
CA GLU A 37 4.37 -23.37 2.16
C GLU A 37 3.02 -23.72 1.50
N GLU A 38 1.97 -22.91 1.70
CA GLU A 38 0.62 -23.21 1.18
C GLU A 38 0.39 -22.60 -0.20
N LEU A 39 0.87 -21.38 -0.44
CA LEU A 39 0.63 -20.63 -1.68
C LEU A 39 1.79 -20.69 -2.67
N GLN A 40 2.91 -21.33 -2.27
CA GLN A 40 4.13 -21.49 -3.08
C GLN A 40 4.58 -20.18 -3.74
N ILE A 41 4.56 -19.10 -2.97
CA ILE A 41 4.99 -17.78 -3.42
C ILE A 41 6.51 -17.69 -3.29
N GLY A 42 7.19 -17.61 -4.43
CA GLY A 42 8.64 -17.42 -4.47
C GLY A 42 9.02 -15.98 -4.14
N PHE A 43 9.62 -15.75 -2.97
CA PHE A 43 10.23 -14.47 -2.64
C PHE A 43 11.52 -14.64 -1.84
N SER A 44 12.41 -13.65 -1.98
CA SER A 44 13.60 -13.49 -1.13
C SER A 44 13.41 -12.30 -0.21
N GLN A 45 13.98 -12.38 0.98
CA GLN A 45 13.85 -11.37 2.03
C GLN A 45 15.22 -10.83 2.39
N TYR A 46 15.26 -9.53 2.62
CA TYR A 46 16.47 -8.79 2.91
C TYR A 46 16.20 -7.83 4.06
N ASP A 47 16.69 -8.19 5.25
CA ASP A 47 16.61 -7.34 6.43
C ASP A 47 17.60 -6.19 6.31
N HIS A 48 17.18 -5.00 6.73
CA HIS A 48 18.05 -3.83 6.81
C HIS A 48 17.59 -2.89 7.93
N PRO A 49 18.47 -2.06 8.52
CA PRO A 49 18.02 -1.01 9.42
C PRO A 49 16.95 -0.12 8.77
N VAL A 50 16.11 0.52 9.57
CA VAL A 50 15.18 1.54 9.08
C VAL A 50 16.00 2.63 8.39
N VAL A 51 15.76 2.80 7.10
CA VAL A 51 16.45 3.78 6.26
C VAL A 51 15.42 4.77 5.71
N LEU A 52 15.66 6.05 5.96
CA LEU A 52 14.77 7.14 5.53
C LEU A 52 15.23 7.78 4.22
N SER A 53 16.37 7.35 3.67
CA SER A 53 16.91 7.86 2.41
C SER A 53 17.24 6.74 1.43
N VAL A 54 17.03 7.03 0.15
CA VAL A 54 17.35 6.13 -0.97
C VAL A 54 18.83 5.76 -0.98
N GLU A 55 19.71 6.72 -0.66
CA GLU A 55 21.16 6.51 -0.58
C GLU A 55 21.55 5.55 0.55
N ALA A 56 20.87 5.63 1.71
CA ALA A 56 21.12 4.71 2.82
C ALA A 56 20.63 3.31 2.49
N GLN A 57 19.47 3.18 1.84
CA GLN A 57 18.94 1.91 1.37
C GLN A 57 19.85 1.24 0.34
N ALA A 58 20.37 2.00 -0.63
CA ALA A 58 21.25 1.49 -1.67
C ALA A 58 22.50 0.77 -1.12
N LYS A 59 22.96 1.09 0.10
CA LYS A 59 24.08 0.40 0.75
C LYS A 59 23.77 -1.06 1.09
N TYR A 60 22.53 -1.37 1.45
CA TYR A 60 22.11 -2.70 1.86
C TYR A 60 21.65 -3.54 0.69
N VAL A 61 20.96 -2.91 -0.26
CA VAL A 61 20.19 -3.62 -1.27
C VAL A 61 20.47 -3.15 -2.71
N GLY A 62 21.26 -2.09 -2.90
CA GLY A 62 21.52 -1.49 -4.22
C GLY A 62 22.41 -2.31 -5.15
N HIS A 63 23.10 -3.33 -4.64
CA HIS A 63 23.88 -4.28 -5.46
C HIS A 63 23.03 -5.45 -5.99
N MET A 64 21.77 -5.56 -5.55
CA MET A 64 20.91 -6.65 -5.97
C MET A 64 20.32 -6.41 -7.35
N LYS A 65 20.30 -7.47 -8.16
CA LYS A 65 19.65 -7.45 -9.47
C LYS A 65 18.14 -7.53 -9.29
N GLY A 66 17.45 -6.49 -9.70
CA GLY A 66 15.99 -6.39 -9.67
C GLY A 66 15.55 -4.94 -9.83
N ALA A 67 14.26 -4.73 -10.05
CA ALA A 67 13.73 -3.38 -10.20
C ALA A 67 13.10 -2.86 -8.90
N TRP A 68 13.32 -1.60 -8.59
CA TRP A 68 12.70 -0.96 -7.44
C TRP A 68 11.26 -0.58 -7.76
N SER A 69 10.34 -0.87 -6.84
CA SER A 69 8.99 -0.34 -6.90
C SER A 69 8.86 0.96 -6.10
N LYS A 70 7.92 1.80 -6.51
CA LYS A 70 7.37 2.89 -5.73
C LYS A 70 5.87 2.75 -5.66
N ASN A 71 5.27 3.20 -4.57
CA ASN A 71 3.84 3.07 -4.35
C ASN A 71 3.24 4.44 -4.02
N LEU A 72 2.18 4.80 -4.73
CA LEU A 72 1.42 6.02 -4.50
C LEU A 72 0.06 5.66 -3.89
N PHE A 73 -0.29 6.29 -2.78
CA PHE A 73 -1.64 6.20 -2.22
C PHE A 73 -2.44 7.43 -2.63
N LEU A 74 -3.49 7.21 -3.42
CA LEU A 74 -4.29 8.26 -4.05
C LEU A 74 -5.74 8.18 -3.61
N LYS A 75 -6.44 9.31 -3.70
CA LYS A 75 -7.89 9.36 -3.58
C LYS A 75 -8.52 10.24 -4.66
N ASP A 76 -9.78 9.96 -4.96
CA ASP A 76 -10.59 10.83 -5.81
C ASP A 76 -11.49 11.79 -5.03
N LYS A 77 -12.33 12.53 -5.77
CA LYS A 77 -13.32 13.47 -5.20
C LYS A 77 -14.48 12.78 -4.48
N LYS A 78 -14.71 11.48 -4.74
CA LYS A 78 -15.77 10.66 -4.14
C LYS A 78 -15.24 9.81 -2.98
N HIS A 79 -14.05 10.09 -2.46
CA HIS A 79 -13.42 9.33 -1.36
C HIS A 79 -13.24 7.84 -1.69
N ARG A 80 -12.94 7.54 -2.96
CA ARG A 80 -12.44 6.23 -3.37
C ARG A 80 -10.92 6.26 -3.39
N PHE A 81 -10.31 5.15 -2.99
CA PHE A 81 -8.88 5.07 -2.72
C PHE A 81 -8.20 4.10 -3.69
N TYR A 82 -6.95 4.42 -4.03
CA TYR A 82 -6.17 3.69 -5.01
C TYR A 82 -4.74 3.53 -4.50
N ILE A 83 -4.16 2.36 -4.69
CA ILE A 83 -2.70 2.16 -4.68
C ILE A 83 -2.25 2.06 -6.13
N VAL A 84 -1.28 2.88 -6.51
CA VAL A 84 -0.56 2.74 -7.78
C VAL A 84 0.84 2.23 -7.45
N SER A 85 1.14 0.98 -7.78
CA SER A 85 2.46 0.38 -7.62
C SER A 85 3.16 0.38 -8.97
N ALA A 86 4.32 1.05 -9.04
CA ALA A 86 5.04 1.26 -10.29
C ALA A 86 6.54 1.05 -10.14
N LEU A 87 7.26 0.88 -11.25
CA LEU A 87 8.73 0.94 -11.20
C LEU A 87 9.17 2.34 -10.74
N ALA A 88 10.31 2.42 -10.05
CA ALA A 88 10.86 3.67 -9.52
C ALA A 88 10.97 4.76 -10.61
N ASP A 89 11.38 4.38 -11.82
CA ASP A 89 11.60 5.28 -12.95
C ASP A 89 10.33 5.60 -13.76
N THR A 90 9.25 4.82 -13.61
CA THR A 90 7.99 5.01 -14.35
C THR A 90 7.36 6.36 -14.04
N LYS A 91 7.09 7.18 -15.06
CA LYS A 91 6.47 8.50 -14.86
C LYS A 91 4.95 8.39 -14.84
N VAL A 92 4.38 8.48 -13.64
CA VAL A 92 2.92 8.47 -13.46
C VAL A 92 2.35 9.89 -13.54
N ASP A 93 1.73 10.24 -14.67
CA ASP A 93 1.00 11.51 -14.80
C ASP A 93 -0.41 11.37 -14.21
N LEU A 94 -0.64 11.98 -13.04
CA LEU A 94 -1.93 11.91 -12.34
C LEU A 94 -3.09 12.54 -13.12
N LYS A 95 -2.84 13.51 -14.01
CA LYS A 95 -3.89 14.11 -14.84
C LYS A 95 -4.34 13.12 -15.90
N VAL A 96 -3.39 12.48 -16.57
CA VAL A 96 -3.65 11.44 -17.58
C VAL A 96 -4.34 10.24 -16.94
N LEU A 97 -3.78 9.72 -15.83
CA LEU A 97 -4.36 8.59 -15.11
C LEU A 97 -5.80 8.89 -14.65
N SER A 98 -6.05 10.10 -14.14
CA SER A 98 -7.39 10.53 -13.73
C SER A 98 -8.37 10.57 -14.91
N GLN A 99 -7.93 10.97 -16.10
CA GLN A 99 -8.77 10.95 -17.30
C GLN A 99 -9.07 9.52 -17.75
N ARG A 100 -8.06 8.64 -17.77
CA ARG A 100 -8.19 7.22 -18.13
C ARG A 100 -9.11 6.43 -17.20
N LEU A 101 -9.15 6.79 -15.92
CA LEU A 101 -10.10 6.27 -14.93
C LEU A 101 -11.51 6.89 -15.06
N GLY A 102 -11.72 7.85 -15.95
CA GLY A 102 -13.02 8.53 -16.11
C GLY A 102 -13.36 9.47 -14.95
N LEU A 103 -12.37 9.92 -14.17
CA LEU A 103 -12.56 10.81 -13.02
C LEU A 103 -12.52 12.30 -13.42
N GLY A 104 -12.34 12.58 -14.71
CA GLY A 104 -12.10 13.91 -15.25
C GLY A 104 -10.68 14.40 -14.99
N LYS A 105 -10.36 15.60 -15.49
CA LYS A 105 -9.03 16.20 -15.31
C LYS A 105 -8.83 16.64 -13.85
N GLY A 106 -7.75 16.18 -13.21
CA GLY A 106 -7.46 16.50 -11.80
C GLY A 106 -8.46 15.88 -10.81
N GLY A 107 -9.03 14.73 -11.16
CA GLY A 107 -9.90 13.93 -10.29
C GLY A 107 -9.14 13.10 -9.25
N LEU A 108 -7.83 12.86 -9.46
CA LEU A 108 -6.92 12.19 -8.52
C LEU A 108 -5.99 13.16 -7.79
N ARG A 109 -5.68 12.84 -6.54
CA ARG A 109 -4.71 13.51 -5.67
C ARG A 109 -4.12 12.51 -4.67
N MET A 110 -3.01 12.86 -4.03
CA MET A 110 -2.48 12.09 -2.89
C MET A 110 -3.56 11.96 -1.81
N ALA A 111 -3.69 10.75 -1.27
CA ALA A 111 -4.49 10.52 -0.09
C ALA A 111 -3.81 11.17 1.13
N PRO A 112 -4.59 11.65 2.11
CA PRO A 112 -4.03 12.29 3.29
C PRO A 112 -3.42 11.23 4.23
N GLU A 113 -2.54 11.64 5.13
CA GLU A 113 -1.79 10.73 6.00
C GLU A 113 -2.70 9.93 6.94
N GLU A 114 -3.80 10.51 7.41
CA GLU A 114 -4.79 9.85 8.26
C GLU A 114 -5.45 8.66 7.53
N ALA A 115 -5.51 8.69 6.20
CA ALA A 115 -6.02 7.56 5.44
C ALA A 115 -5.04 6.38 5.38
N LEU A 116 -3.73 6.61 5.54
CA LEU A 116 -2.75 5.52 5.63
C LEU A 116 -2.99 4.69 6.87
N ALA A 117 -3.20 5.38 7.99
CA ALA A 117 -3.55 4.85 9.29
C ALA A 117 -4.84 4.03 9.27
N GLU A 118 -5.92 4.66 8.79
CA GLU A 118 -7.27 4.12 8.93
C GLU A 118 -7.60 3.06 7.88
N ILE A 119 -7.07 3.21 6.66
CA ILE A 119 -7.39 2.33 5.53
C ILE A 119 -6.32 1.27 5.33
N LEU A 120 -5.06 1.69 5.15
CA LEU A 120 -3.98 0.77 4.85
C LEU A 120 -3.37 0.14 6.10
N GLN A 121 -3.54 0.76 7.27
CA GLN A 121 -2.93 0.37 8.55
C GLN A 121 -1.41 0.25 8.46
N VAL A 122 -0.77 1.20 7.76
CA VAL A 122 0.68 1.30 7.60
C VAL A 122 1.14 2.71 7.97
N PRO A 123 2.39 2.88 8.47
CA PRO A 123 2.94 4.21 8.71
C PRO A 123 3.27 4.95 7.41
N LEU A 124 3.50 6.25 7.51
CA LEU A 124 3.96 7.08 6.39
C LEU A 124 5.25 6.49 5.79
N GLY A 125 5.30 6.39 4.45
CA GLY A 125 6.42 5.80 3.73
C GLY A 125 6.35 4.28 3.54
N CYS A 126 5.39 3.59 4.16
CA CYS A 126 5.21 2.13 4.02
C CYS A 126 4.06 1.74 3.08
N VAL A 127 3.68 2.62 2.15
CA VAL A 127 2.67 2.29 1.14
C VAL A 127 3.16 1.12 0.30
N THR A 128 2.32 0.10 0.14
CA THR A 128 2.70 -1.15 -0.52
C THR A 128 1.46 -1.92 -0.99
N PRO A 129 1.51 -2.66 -2.12
CA PRO A 129 0.41 -3.53 -2.54
C PRO A 129 0.02 -4.57 -1.47
N PHE A 130 0.96 -4.98 -0.60
CA PHE A 130 0.70 -5.94 0.47
C PHE A 130 -0.29 -5.43 1.53
N ALA A 131 -0.49 -4.11 1.65
CA ALA A 131 -1.43 -3.52 2.62
C ALA A 131 -2.90 -3.88 2.34
N LEU A 132 -3.19 -4.42 1.15
CA LEU A 132 -4.52 -4.88 0.77
C LEU A 132 -4.98 -6.14 1.51
N VAL A 133 -4.08 -6.82 2.23
CA VAL A 133 -4.45 -7.90 3.16
C VAL A 133 -5.32 -7.37 4.31
N ASN A 134 -5.25 -6.07 4.61
CA ASN A 134 -6.04 -5.45 5.66
C ASN A 134 -7.49 -5.24 5.20
N GLU A 135 -8.44 -5.73 6.01
CA GLU A 135 -9.88 -5.64 5.72
C GLU A 135 -10.37 -4.19 5.52
N SER A 136 -9.75 -3.22 6.20
CA SER A 136 -10.01 -1.79 6.01
C SER A 136 -9.68 -1.30 4.59
N ALA A 137 -8.79 -2.00 3.88
CA ALA A 137 -8.38 -1.72 2.51
C ALA A 137 -9.19 -2.51 1.44
N ARG A 138 -10.27 -3.22 1.82
CA ARG A 138 -11.07 -4.03 0.87
C ARG A 138 -11.57 -3.27 -0.35
N HIS A 139 -11.87 -1.97 -0.20
CA HIS A 139 -12.39 -1.10 -1.27
C HIS A 139 -11.30 -0.29 -1.98
N VAL A 140 -10.04 -0.48 -1.61
CA VAL A 140 -8.90 0.14 -2.30
C VAL A 140 -8.67 -0.61 -3.61
N SER A 141 -8.65 0.12 -4.73
CA SER A 141 -8.24 -0.41 -6.03
C SER A 141 -6.72 -0.44 -6.15
N LEU A 142 -6.19 -1.47 -6.80
CA LEU A 142 -4.77 -1.60 -7.09
C LEU A 142 -4.54 -1.43 -8.60
N LEU A 143 -3.61 -0.55 -8.96
CA LEU A 143 -3.09 -0.46 -10.31
C LEU A 143 -1.61 -0.83 -10.26
N LEU A 144 -1.24 -1.87 -11.00
CA LEU A 144 0.13 -2.33 -11.14
C LEU A 144 0.70 -1.80 -12.45
N ASP A 145 1.95 -1.37 -12.44
CA ASP A 145 2.67 -1.03 -13.65
C ASP A 145 2.94 -2.30 -14.47
N GLN A 146 2.51 -2.29 -15.73
CA GLN A 146 2.81 -3.38 -16.67
C GLN A 146 4.31 -3.67 -16.80
N GLY A 147 5.15 -2.67 -16.53
CA GLY A 147 6.61 -2.80 -16.52
C GLY A 147 7.11 -3.89 -15.57
N PHE A 148 6.38 -4.23 -14.50
CA PHE A 148 6.72 -5.35 -13.61
C PHE A 148 6.81 -6.69 -14.35
N ASN A 149 5.99 -6.91 -15.39
CA ASN A 149 6.03 -8.14 -16.19
C ASN A 149 7.31 -8.28 -17.02
N THR A 150 8.09 -7.22 -17.17
CA THR A 150 9.36 -7.21 -17.91
C THR A 150 10.58 -7.46 -17.01
N LYS A 151 10.38 -7.55 -15.69
CA LYS A 151 11.46 -7.68 -14.71
C LYS A 151 11.51 -9.11 -14.20
N GLU A 152 12.73 -9.59 -13.97
CA GLU A 152 12.97 -10.88 -13.32
C GLU A 152 12.41 -10.88 -11.88
N CYS A 153 12.65 -9.80 -11.14
CA CYS A 153 12.04 -9.54 -9.85
C CYS A 153 11.92 -8.04 -9.59
N CYS A 154 10.99 -7.70 -8.70
CA CYS A 154 10.78 -6.36 -8.18
C CYS A 154 10.91 -6.34 -6.66
N PHE A 155 11.52 -5.28 -6.14
CA PHE A 155 11.66 -5.04 -4.71
C PHE A 155 10.49 -4.23 -4.17
N PHE A 156 9.94 -4.69 -3.06
CA PHE A 156 8.84 -4.04 -2.34
C PHE A 156 9.13 -4.01 -0.84
N HIS A 157 8.51 -3.06 -0.16
CA HIS A 157 8.44 -3.02 1.30
C HIS A 157 7.22 -3.83 1.78
N PRO A 158 7.41 -4.92 2.54
CA PRO A 158 6.31 -5.74 3.05
C PRO A 158 5.78 -5.13 4.35
N LEU A 159 4.97 -4.07 4.25
CA LEU A 159 4.29 -3.40 5.37
C LEU A 159 5.21 -2.71 6.40
N SER A 160 6.51 -2.95 6.33
CA SER A 160 7.55 -2.35 7.17
C SER A 160 8.71 -1.80 6.32
N ASN A 161 9.44 -0.83 6.87
CA ASN A 161 10.58 -0.16 6.24
C ASN A 161 11.95 -0.64 6.75
N ASP A 162 11.99 -1.66 7.61
CA ASP A 162 13.19 -2.39 8.04
C ASP A 162 13.44 -3.67 7.21
N MET A 163 12.63 -3.87 6.18
CA MET A 163 12.72 -5.05 5.32
C MET A 163 12.38 -4.73 3.88
N SER A 164 13.00 -5.47 2.97
CA SER A 164 12.64 -5.51 1.56
C SER A 164 12.44 -6.96 1.13
N ILE A 165 11.41 -7.21 0.31
CA ILE A 165 11.21 -8.50 -0.35
C ILE A 165 11.36 -8.35 -1.86
N SER A 166 11.94 -9.36 -2.49
CA SER A 166 11.99 -9.46 -3.96
C SER A 166 11.13 -10.62 -4.44
N LEU A 167 10.26 -10.36 -5.39
CA LEU A 167 9.42 -11.36 -6.06
C LEU A 167 9.13 -10.95 -7.50
N ASN A 168 8.79 -11.93 -8.33
CA ASN A 168 8.35 -11.68 -9.70
C ASN A 168 6.84 -11.32 -9.75
N ALA A 169 6.37 -10.86 -10.91
CA ALA A 169 4.97 -10.50 -11.12
C ALA A 169 4.00 -11.68 -10.89
N HIS A 170 4.40 -12.90 -11.26
CA HIS A 170 3.58 -14.09 -11.09
C HIS A 170 3.33 -14.45 -9.61
N ASP A 171 4.36 -14.31 -8.77
CA ASP A 171 4.24 -14.55 -7.33
C ASP A 171 3.48 -13.40 -6.64
N LEU A 172 3.56 -12.17 -7.17
CA LEU A 172 2.72 -11.06 -6.72
C LEU A 172 1.24 -11.33 -7.04
N ASP A 173 0.95 -11.84 -8.23
CA ASP A 173 -0.40 -12.21 -8.64
C ASP A 173 -0.98 -13.31 -7.75
N LYS A 174 -0.18 -14.31 -7.35
CA LYS A 174 -0.62 -15.35 -6.40
C LYS A 174 -1.01 -14.75 -5.06
N PHE A 175 -0.18 -13.87 -4.51
CA PHE A 175 -0.49 -13.16 -3.27
C PHE A 175 -1.82 -12.40 -3.41
N LEU A 176 -1.96 -11.57 -4.44
CA LEU A 176 -3.16 -10.75 -4.63
C LEU A 176 -4.42 -11.61 -4.78
N LYS A 177 -4.35 -12.70 -5.56
CA LYS A 177 -5.47 -13.63 -5.72
C LYS A 177 -5.85 -14.34 -4.43
N SER A 178 -4.87 -14.69 -3.58
CA SER A 178 -5.16 -15.31 -2.28
C SER A 178 -5.92 -14.41 -1.31
N ILE A 179 -5.80 -13.08 -1.46
CA ILE A 179 -6.56 -12.09 -0.69
C ILE A 179 -7.80 -11.57 -1.44
N GLY A 180 -8.21 -12.27 -2.51
CA GLY A 180 -9.41 -11.93 -3.29
C GLY A 180 -9.28 -10.68 -4.15
N LYS A 181 -8.05 -10.28 -4.52
CA LYS A 181 -7.78 -9.14 -5.40
C LYS A 181 -7.31 -9.62 -6.77
N ASP A 182 -8.01 -9.19 -7.81
CA ASP A 182 -7.58 -9.42 -9.19
C ASP A 182 -6.53 -8.36 -9.59
N PRO A 183 -5.31 -8.77 -9.99
CA PRO A 183 -4.27 -7.84 -10.41
C PRO A 183 -4.64 -7.16 -11.73
N ALA A 184 -4.46 -5.84 -11.79
CA ALA A 184 -4.67 -5.05 -13.00
C ALA A 184 -3.36 -4.35 -13.40
N TYR A 185 -2.70 -4.86 -14.44
CA TYR A 185 -1.51 -4.26 -15.01
C TYR A 185 -1.87 -3.19 -16.04
N VAL A 186 -1.27 -2.01 -15.89
CA VAL A 186 -1.59 -0.80 -16.65
C VAL A 186 -0.30 -0.22 -17.22
N ASP A 187 -0.34 0.20 -18.48
CA ASP A 187 0.69 1.08 -19.04
C ASP A 187 0.57 2.47 -18.41
N LEU A 188 1.32 2.73 -17.34
CA LEU A 188 1.21 3.99 -16.58
C LEU A 188 1.82 5.20 -17.30
N GLU A 189 2.64 5.00 -18.33
CA GLU A 189 3.23 6.09 -19.13
C GLU A 189 2.44 6.39 -20.41
N SER A 190 1.51 5.51 -20.79
CA SER A 190 0.62 5.77 -21.92
C SER A 190 -0.23 7.03 -21.70
N ASN A 191 -0.35 7.82 -22.77
CA ASN A 191 -1.15 9.05 -22.81
C ASN A 191 -2.18 9.00 -23.95
N PRO A 192 -3.17 8.10 -23.87
CA PRO A 192 -4.24 8.04 -24.86
C PRO A 192 -5.15 9.28 -24.78
N SER A 193 -5.71 9.69 -25.91
CA SER A 193 -6.78 10.70 -25.91
C SER A 193 -8.04 10.13 -25.27
N VAL A 194 -8.60 10.83 -24.29
CA VAL A 194 -9.88 10.46 -23.65
C VAL A 194 -10.94 11.49 -24.02
N GLY A 195 -12.03 11.05 -24.64
CA GLY A 195 -13.08 11.92 -25.17
C GLY A 195 -14.35 11.16 -25.54
N LYS A 196 -15.27 11.81 -26.27
CA LYS A 196 -16.56 11.23 -26.64
C LYS A 196 -16.40 9.98 -27.53
N ASP A 197 -15.40 9.99 -28.40
CA ASP A 197 -15.13 8.90 -29.36
C ASP A 197 -14.12 7.86 -28.82
N GLN A 198 -13.45 8.17 -27.70
CA GLN A 198 -12.50 7.29 -27.02
C GLN A 198 -12.78 7.32 -25.52
N PRO A 199 -13.65 6.42 -25.02
CA PRO A 199 -14.01 6.40 -23.61
C PRO A 199 -12.79 6.06 -22.73
N PRO A 200 -12.83 6.42 -21.44
CA PRO A 200 -11.76 6.08 -20.50
C PRO A 200 -11.51 4.56 -20.45
N ASP A 201 -10.27 4.15 -20.69
CA ASP A 201 -9.87 2.76 -20.83
C ASP A 201 -9.70 2.02 -19.48
N LEU A 202 -9.60 2.76 -18.37
CA LEU A 202 -9.43 2.22 -17.02
C LEU A 202 -10.68 2.36 -16.15
N VAL A 203 -11.84 2.72 -16.73
CA VAL A 203 -13.08 2.94 -15.96
C VAL A 203 -13.51 1.74 -15.11
N ALA A 204 -13.21 0.52 -15.57
CA ALA A 204 -13.53 -0.72 -14.86
C ALA A 204 -12.69 -0.92 -13.58
N LEU A 205 -11.55 -0.22 -13.45
CA LEU A 205 -10.66 -0.31 -12.28
C LEU A 205 -11.05 0.67 -11.16
N VAL A 206 -12.07 1.49 -11.41
CA VAL A 206 -12.58 2.44 -10.42
C VAL A 206 -13.35 1.68 -9.34
N PRO A 207 -13.05 1.85 -8.04
CA PRO A 207 -13.78 1.19 -6.98
C PRO A 207 -15.28 1.52 -7.02
N SER A 208 -16.11 0.50 -6.85
CA SER A 208 -17.57 0.66 -6.69
C SER A 208 -17.94 1.11 -5.28
N GLY A 209 -17.13 0.75 -4.27
CA GLY A 209 -17.32 1.11 -2.86
C GLY A 209 -16.66 2.43 -2.49
N THR A 210 -17.29 3.19 -1.58
CA THR A 210 -16.67 4.35 -0.92
C THR A 210 -16.20 3.92 0.47
N THR A 211 -14.97 4.27 0.84
CA THR A 211 -14.49 4.12 2.22
C THR A 211 -14.70 5.45 2.93
N VAL A 212 -15.56 5.48 3.94
CA VAL A 212 -15.78 6.67 4.75
C VAL A 212 -14.70 6.69 5.83
N LEU A 213 -13.82 7.69 5.79
CA LEU A 213 -12.97 8.02 6.93
C LEU A 213 -13.89 8.59 8.02
N PRO A 214 -13.82 8.15 9.29
CA PRO A 214 -14.52 8.82 10.38
C PRO A 214 -14.20 10.32 10.40
N GLU A 215 -15.21 11.16 10.68
CA GLU A 215 -14.98 12.60 10.78
C GLU A 215 -14.05 12.91 11.98
N PRO A 216 -13.17 13.93 11.89
CA PRO A 216 -12.26 14.32 12.97
C PRO A 216 -12.93 14.69 14.30
N ALA A 217 -14.26 14.86 14.32
CA ALA A 217 -15.00 15.32 15.48
C ALA A 217 -15.16 14.25 16.59
N GLU A 218 -15.11 12.95 16.28
CA GLU A 218 -15.34 11.90 17.29
C GLU A 218 -14.13 11.62 18.21
N ILE A 219 -12.93 12.01 17.81
CA ILE A 219 -11.70 11.80 18.59
C ILE A 219 -11.70 12.67 19.87
N THR A 220 -12.32 13.85 19.83
CA THR A 220 -12.33 14.78 20.98
C THR A 220 -13.28 14.37 22.12
N ALA A 221 -14.28 13.52 21.85
CA ALA A 221 -15.19 13.04 22.88
C ALA A 221 -14.60 11.85 23.67
N SER A 222 -13.91 10.94 22.98
CA SER A 222 -13.28 9.77 23.62
C SER A 222 -12.07 10.14 24.49
N CYS A 223 -11.24 11.10 24.05
CA CYS A 223 -10.10 11.58 24.86
C CYS A 223 -10.50 12.25 26.19
N LYS A 224 -11.68 12.91 26.25
CA LYS A 224 -12.17 13.55 27.47
C LYS A 224 -12.78 12.55 28.46
N ALA A 225 -13.31 11.43 27.97
CA ALA A 225 -13.85 10.38 28.83
C ALA A 225 -12.74 9.62 29.58
N TRP A 226 -11.58 9.44 28.95
CA TRP A 226 -10.46 8.68 29.52
C TRP A 226 -9.69 9.48 30.59
N THR A 227 -9.44 10.77 30.35
CA THR A 227 -8.77 11.66 31.32
C THR A 227 -9.57 11.86 32.61
N LYS A 228 -10.91 11.77 32.55
CA LYS A 228 -11.77 11.85 33.74
C LYS A 228 -11.77 10.57 34.56
N ALA A 229 -11.55 9.40 33.95
CA ALA A 229 -11.51 8.11 34.62
C ALA A 229 -10.20 7.84 35.37
N MET A 230 -9.10 8.52 35.01
CA MET A 230 -7.81 8.40 35.70
C MET A 230 -7.62 9.42 36.84
N SER A 231 -8.58 10.33 37.02
CA SER A 231 -8.55 11.37 38.07
C SER A 231 -9.64 11.17 39.13
N SER A 232 -10.19 9.96 39.27
CA SER A 232 -11.21 9.59 40.26
C SER A 232 -10.85 8.28 40.95
#